data_AF-A0A958IGP5-F1
#
_entry.id   AF-A0A958IGP5-F1
#
_cell.length_a   1.000
_cell.length_b   1.000
_cell.length_c   1.000
_cell.angle_alpha   90.00
_cell.angle_beta   90.00
_cell.angle_gamma   90.00
#
_symmetry.space_group_name_H-M   'P 1'
#
loop_
_entity.id
_entity.type
_entity.pdbx_description
1 polymer ?
#
loop_
_entity_poly.entity_id
_entity_poly.type
_entity_poly.pdbx_seq_one_letter_code
_entity_poly.pdbx_strand_id
1 'polypeptide(L)'
;FKNTGFNSNRQFNCRFGDIKRIEAIGSSRAVITLKNNEEIEVKGSGDVGATVYVLDEDRGEIKVRWKHLETVEFLETPKKLNRSFGLLLSGVVKTESGTFEGLVQWDTDECLDYDELNGEDEDGSKIDLRFERIESIEKRNRRSAIVKLFTGKQYLISGSNDVNSENRGILIFDKRFGQVEVAWDEFIEVKFNKASTYTGMAYTDFEVPEKLKGKVTTDKEAISGRIVFDLDETFKSDILNGKMDDISYSIPFALVKRIERNNRHAATVELKSGKILELYDSTDVDESNQGILVFESNNKPIYQPWNAIRSIEF
;
A
#
# COMPACT_ATOMS: atom_id res chain seq x y z
N PHE A 1 9.62 0.55 24.89
CA PHE A 1 10.84 -0.23 24.60
C PHE A 1 11.95 0.74 24.22
N LYS A 2 13.11 0.72 24.90
CA LYS A 2 14.27 1.56 24.53
C LYS A 2 14.92 0.91 23.31
N ASN A 3 14.90 1.61 22.19
CA ASN A 3 15.48 1.16 20.93
C ASN A 3 17.01 1.15 21.05
N THR A 4 17.59 -0.01 21.35
CA THR A 4 19.03 -0.24 21.36
C THR A 4 19.46 -0.74 19.98
N GLY A 5 19.90 0.19 19.14
CA GLY A 5 20.91 -0.02 18.10
C GLY A 5 20.82 -1.31 17.27
N PHE A 6 19.68 -1.57 16.63
CA PHE A 6 19.64 -2.40 15.44
C PHE A 6 19.68 -1.47 14.22
N ASN A 7 20.60 -1.75 13.31
CA ASN A 7 20.69 -1.08 12.02
C ASN A 7 19.54 -1.59 11.15
N SER A 8 18.30 -1.15 11.42
CA SER A 8 17.13 -1.62 10.69
C SER A 8 16.75 -0.63 9.60
N ASN A 9 16.80 -1.09 8.35
CA ASN A 9 16.15 -0.46 7.20
C ASN A 9 14.62 -0.62 7.30
N ARG A 10 14.06 -0.64 8.52
CA ARG A 10 12.64 -0.91 8.80
C ARG A 10 11.85 0.37 8.65
N GLN A 11 10.91 0.33 7.73
CA GLN A 11 10.00 1.43 7.47
C GLN A 11 8.67 1.16 8.16
N PHE A 12 8.22 2.11 8.96
CA PHE A 12 6.86 2.06 9.48
C PHE A 12 5.88 2.39 8.35
N ASN A 13 5.01 1.43 8.03
CA ASN A 13 3.93 1.59 7.05
C ASN A 13 2.60 1.24 7.70
N CYS A 14 1.59 2.08 7.50
CA CYS A 14 0.21 1.80 7.89
C CYS A 14 -0.75 2.55 6.96
N ARG A 15 -2.03 2.17 6.98
CA ARG A 15 -3.05 2.86 6.18
C ARG A 15 -3.52 4.08 6.97
N PHE A 16 -3.76 5.22 6.31
CA PHE A 16 -4.27 6.43 6.98
C PHE A 16 -5.55 6.19 7.78
N GLY A 17 -6.41 5.26 7.34
CA GLY A 17 -7.60 4.88 8.06
C GLY A 17 -7.35 4.21 9.43
N ASP A 18 -6.15 3.69 9.69
CA ASP A 18 -5.76 3.10 10.98
C ASP A 18 -5.24 4.17 11.97
N ILE A 19 -4.93 5.37 11.48
CA ILE A 19 -4.37 6.49 12.25
C ILE A 19 -5.49 7.31 12.87
N LYS A 20 -5.29 7.75 14.12
CA LYS A 20 -6.15 8.72 14.81
C LYS A 20 -5.56 10.12 14.73
N ARG A 21 -4.25 10.24 14.94
CA ARG A 21 -3.57 11.53 15.07
C ARG A 21 -2.11 11.43 14.62
N ILE A 22 -1.59 12.51 14.04
CA ILE A 22 -0.16 12.71 13.77
C ILE A 22 0.26 14.02 14.45
N GLU A 23 1.29 13.97 15.28
CA GLU A 23 1.87 15.13 15.95
C GLU A 23 3.29 15.38 15.41
N ALA A 24 3.52 16.56 14.84
CA ALA A 24 4.85 16.93 14.38
C ALA A 24 5.70 17.40 15.56
N ILE A 25 6.72 16.61 15.91
CA ILE A 25 7.62 16.89 17.05
C ILE A 25 9.01 17.37 16.61
N GLY A 26 9.13 17.83 15.37
CA GLY A 26 10.36 18.32 14.75
C GLY A 26 10.25 18.37 13.23
N SER A 27 11.32 18.79 12.54
CA SER A 27 11.32 18.94 11.08
C SER A 27 11.27 17.63 10.30
N SER A 28 11.58 16.49 10.95
CA SER A 28 11.67 15.16 10.34
C SER A 28 11.25 14.05 11.31
N ARG A 29 10.43 14.39 12.31
CA ARG A 29 9.92 13.45 13.31
C ARG A 29 8.45 13.69 13.54
N ALA A 30 7.72 12.61 13.77
CA ALA A 30 6.32 12.66 14.16
C ALA A 30 6.02 11.59 15.23
N VAL A 31 5.00 11.84 16.04
CA VAL A 31 4.34 10.79 16.80
C VAL A 31 3.03 10.45 16.09
N ILE A 32 2.86 9.20 15.71
CA ILE A 32 1.63 8.68 15.12
C ILE A 32 0.86 7.96 16.22
N THR A 33 -0.36 8.42 16.49
CA THR A 33 -1.30 7.74 17.38
C THR A 33 -2.26 6.93 16.54
N LEU A 34 -2.26 5.61 16.70
CA LEU A 34 -3.22 4.71 16.07
C LEU A 34 -4.61 4.82 16.75
N LYS A 35 -5.66 4.30 16.11
CA LYS A 35 -7.02 4.29 16.68
C LYS A 35 -7.14 3.57 18.03
N ASN A 36 -6.23 2.65 18.34
CA ASN A 36 -6.16 1.98 19.64
C ASN A 36 -5.40 2.80 20.72
N ASN A 37 -4.98 4.03 20.40
CA ASN A 37 -4.16 4.94 21.21
C ASN A 37 -2.72 4.49 21.45
N GLU A 38 -2.22 3.50 20.71
CA GLU A 38 -0.79 3.20 20.70
C GLU A 38 -0.04 4.31 19.95
N GLU A 39 1.07 4.75 20.52
CA GLU A 39 1.90 5.81 19.99
C GLU A 39 3.18 5.24 19.41
N ILE A 40 3.49 5.65 18.19
CA ILE A 40 4.66 5.22 17.44
C ILE A 40 5.43 6.46 17.04
N GLU A 41 6.66 6.58 17.51
CA GLU A 41 7.54 7.65 17.05
C GLU A 41 8.20 7.24 15.74
N VAL A 42 8.05 8.08 14.72
CA VAL A 42 8.67 7.89 13.41
C VAL A 42 9.65 9.02 13.11
N LYS A 43 10.70 8.67 12.37
CA LYS A 43 11.72 9.61 11.89
C LYS A 43 12.07 9.23 10.46
N GLY A 44 12.12 10.21 9.56
CA GLY A 44 12.54 9.93 8.20
C GLY A 44 12.14 11.01 7.21
N SER A 45 12.36 10.68 5.94
CA SER A 45 11.88 11.39 4.75
C SER A 45 10.78 10.57 4.09
N GLY A 46 9.82 11.24 3.45
CA GLY A 46 8.59 10.65 2.91
C GLY A 46 7.43 11.58 3.26
N ASP A 47 6.39 11.03 3.89
CA ASP A 47 5.26 11.84 4.41
C ASP A 47 5.69 12.77 5.56
N VAL A 48 6.62 12.30 6.40
CA VAL A 48 7.19 13.11 7.48
C VAL A 48 8.11 14.17 6.89
N GLY A 49 7.79 15.44 7.15
CA GLY A 49 8.49 16.59 6.58
C GLY A 49 7.84 17.16 5.32
N ALA A 50 6.83 16.50 4.75
CA ALA A 50 6.14 16.94 3.56
C ALA A 50 5.28 18.21 3.79
N THR A 51 4.90 18.86 2.69
CA THR A 51 3.89 19.94 2.75
C THR A 51 2.50 19.32 2.73
N VAL A 52 1.66 19.69 3.69
CA VAL A 52 0.27 19.25 3.74
C VAL A 52 -0.59 20.26 3.00
N TYR A 53 -1.43 19.77 2.11
CA TYR A 53 -2.42 20.57 1.38
C TYR A 53 -3.78 20.38 2.03
N VAL A 54 -4.46 21.48 2.34
CA VAL A 54 -5.74 21.50 3.03
C VAL A 54 -6.75 22.25 2.19
N LEU A 55 -7.90 21.64 1.90
CA LEU A 55 -9.03 22.35 1.31
C LEU A 55 -9.87 22.97 2.42
N ASP A 56 -9.79 24.28 2.55
CA ASP A 56 -10.61 25.09 3.44
C ASP A 56 -11.84 25.61 2.69
N GLU A 57 -13.02 25.57 3.33
CA GLU A 57 -14.27 25.99 2.68
C GLU A 57 -14.23 27.47 2.30
N ASP A 58 -13.65 28.33 3.16
CA ASP A 58 -13.61 29.77 3.00
C ASP A 58 -12.40 30.23 2.17
N ARG A 59 -11.24 29.58 2.37
CA ARG A 59 -9.95 30.04 1.82
C ARG A 59 -9.49 29.26 0.59
N GLY A 60 -10.17 28.16 0.24
CA GLY A 60 -9.72 27.27 -0.84
C GLY A 60 -8.52 26.43 -0.41
N GLU A 61 -7.61 26.14 -1.33
CA GLU A 61 -6.41 25.35 -1.02
C GLU A 61 -5.41 26.15 -0.17
N ILE A 62 -5.05 25.59 0.98
CA ILE A 62 -4.03 26.10 1.90
C ILE A 62 -2.85 25.13 1.91
N LYS A 63 -1.63 25.66 1.79
CA LYS A 63 -0.39 24.89 1.90
C LYS A 63 0.23 25.08 3.28
N VAL A 64 0.31 24.00 4.06
CA VAL A 64 0.89 23.99 5.41
C VAL A 64 2.23 23.26 5.36
N ARG A 65 3.33 24.01 5.51
CA ARG A 65 4.67 23.41 5.59
C ARG A 65 4.79 22.66 6.92
N TRP A 66 5.46 21.50 6.92
CA TRP A 66 5.66 20.67 8.10
C TRP A 66 6.11 21.42 9.36
N LYS A 67 7.05 22.35 9.23
CA LYS A 67 7.55 23.18 10.35
C LYS A 67 6.50 24.08 11.02
N HIS A 68 5.34 24.23 10.39
CA HIS A 68 4.18 24.97 10.89
C HIS A 68 2.99 24.07 11.21
N LEU A 69 3.12 22.77 10.94
CA LEU A 69 2.15 21.77 11.31
C LEU A 69 2.42 21.37 12.76
N GLU A 70 1.38 21.38 13.59
CA GLU A 70 1.47 20.89 14.97
C GLU A 70 0.82 19.51 15.07
N THR A 71 -0.40 19.38 14.54
CA THR A 71 -1.19 18.16 14.62
C THR A 71 -2.06 18.00 13.37
N VAL A 72 -2.24 16.75 12.94
CA VAL A 72 -3.32 16.31 12.04
C VAL A 72 -4.19 15.31 12.79
N GLU A 73 -5.49 15.54 12.85
CA GLU A 73 -6.46 14.60 13.40
C GLU A 73 -7.29 13.99 12.26
N PHE A 74 -7.41 12.66 12.28
CA PHE A 74 -8.17 11.92 11.28
C PHE A 74 -9.58 11.69 11.81
N LEU A 75 -10.58 12.09 11.04
CA LEU A 75 -11.99 12.06 11.40
C LEU A 75 -12.80 11.36 10.30
N GLU A 76 -14.03 10.98 10.64
CA GLU A 76 -14.99 10.50 9.66
C GLU A 76 -15.26 11.57 8.60
N THR A 77 -15.34 11.15 7.33
CA THR A 77 -15.69 12.04 6.23
C THR A 77 -17.04 12.69 6.49
N PRO A 78 -17.15 14.02 6.45
CA PRO A 78 -18.43 14.70 6.60
C PRO A 78 -19.46 14.20 5.59
N LYS A 79 -20.73 14.06 6.01
CA LYS A 79 -21.83 13.60 5.14
C LYS A 79 -22.02 14.47 3.88
N LYS A 80 -21.58 15.72 3.94
CA LYS A 80 -21.58 16.66 2.83
C LYS A 80 -20.16 17.19 2.69
N LEU A 81 -19.47 16.73 1.66
CA LEU A 81 -18.18 17.26 1.25
C LEU A 81 -18.40 18.12 0.01
N ASN A 82 -18.28 19.44 0.16
CA ASN A 82 -18.58 20.39 -0.92
C ASN A 82 -17.41 20.57 -1.90
N ARG A 83 -16.20 20.18 -1.50
CA ARG A 83 -14.96 20.29 -2.28
C ARG A 83 -14.09 19.06 -2.06
N SER A 84 -13.51 18.56 -3.13
CA SER A 84 -12.41 17.59 -3.12
C SER A 84 -11.28 18.14 -4.00
N PHE A 85 -10.09 17.54 -3.91
CA PHE A 85 -8.98 17.92 -4.78
C PHE A 85 -9.30 17.55 -6.24
N GLY A 86 -9.89 16.38 -6.46
CA GLY A 86 -10.43 15.89 -7.73
C GLY A 86 -11.22 14.60 -7.48
N LEU A 87 -11.51 13.85 -8.54
CA LEU A 87 -11.98 12.48 -8.44
C LEU A 87 -10.79 11.53 -8.50
N LEU A 88 -10.80 10.50 -7.65
CA LEU A 88 -9.75 9.48 -7.67
C LEU A 88 -9.89 8.59 -8.91
N LEU A 89 -8.76 8.19 -9.48
CA LEU A 89 -8.73 7.18 -10.52
C LEU A 89 -9.13 5.83 -9.93
N SER A 90 -9.99 5.10 -10.64
CA SER A 90 -10.38 3.75 -10.26
C SER A 90 -10.68 2.93 -11.50
N GLY A 91 -10.50 1.63 -11.42
CA GLY A 91 -10.68 0.77 -12.57
C GLY A 91 -10.25 -0.66 -12.31
N VAL A 92 -10.17 -1.40 -13.42
CA VAL A 92 -9.68 -2.77 -13.46
C VAL A 92 -8.33 -2.77 -14.17
N VAL A 93 -7.30 -3.27 -13.49
CA VAL A 93 -5.96 -3.49 -14.03
C VAL A 93 -5.81 -4.98 -14.35
N LYS A 94 -5.42 -5.28 -15.57
CA LYS A 94 -5.14 -6.62 -16.08
C LYS A 94 -3.63 -6.81 -16.21
N THR A 95 -3.18 -7.99 -15.79
CA THR A 95 -1.79 -8.46 -15.81
C THR A 95 -1.71 -9.86 -16.41
N GLU A 96 -0.52 -10.38 -16.63
CA GLU A 96 -0.35 -11.78 -17.04
C GLU A 96 -0.81 -12.76 -15.93
N SER A 97 -0.59 -12.41 -14.66
CA SER A 97 -0.95 -13.24 -13.50
C SER A 97 -2.38 -13.05 -12.97
N GLY A 98 -3.14 -12.09 -13.48
CA GLY A 98 -4.53 -11.89 -13.05
C GLY A 98 -5.09 -10.48 -13.23
N THR A 99 -6.15 -10.18 -12.47
CA THR A 99 -6.85 -8.89 -12.50
C THR A 99 -7.03 -8.31 -11.11
N PHE A 100 -6.80 -7.01 -11.01
CA PHE A 100 -6.94 -6.21 -9.80
C PHE A 100 -7.97 -5.11 -10.03
N GLU A 101 -8.74 -4.79 -9.00
CA GLU A 101 -9.81 -3.79 -9.09
C GLU A 101 -9.80 -2.91 -7.84
N GLY A 102 -9.79 -1.59 -8.05
CA GLY A 102 -9.74 -0.65 -6.95
C GLY A 102 -9.45 0.77 -7.39
N LEU A 103 -8.98 1.57 -6.44
CA LEU A 103 -8.35 2.86 -6.74
C LEU A 103 -7.01 2.61 -7.42
N VAL A 104 -6.70 3.40 -8.44
CA VAL A 104 -5.49 3.28 -9.24
C VAL A 104 -4.63 4.53 -9.03
N GLN A 105 -3.34 4.35 -8.84
CA GLN A 105 -2.36 5.40 -9.01
C GLN A 105 -1.41 4.97 -10.13
N TRP A 106 -1.36 5.79 -11.18
CA TRP A 106 -0.51 5.57 -12.35
C TRP A 106 0.89 6.08 -12.07
N ASP A 107 1.91 5.38 -12.58
CA ASP A 107 3.33 5.71 -12.41
C ASP A 107 3.76 6.08 -10.97
N THR A 108 3.08 5.55 -9.95
CA THR A 108 3.25 5.93 -8.52
C THR A 108 3.06 7.42 -8.22
N ASP A 109 2.41 8.18 -9.11
CA ASP A 109 2.30 9.63 -9.03
C ASP A 109 0.84 10.09 -9.27
N GLU A 110 0.31 9.87 -10.48
CA GLU A 110 -1.00 10.37 -10.88
C GLU A 110 -2.14 9.55 -10.26
N CYS A 111 -3.02 10.22 -9.52
CA CYS A 111 -4.12 9.56 -8.81
C CYS A 111 -5.46 10.30 -8.94
N LEU A 112 -5.48 11.45 -9.62
CA LEU A 112 -6.65 12.30 -9.80
C LEU A 112 -7.04 12.41 -11.27
N ASP A 113 -8.32 12.68 -11.50
CA ASP A 113 -8.94 12.77 -12.82
C ASP A 113 -8.37 13.89 -13.71
N TYR A 114 -7.92 15.00 -13.12
CA TYR A 114 -7.30 16.09 -13.84
C TYR A 114 -5.79 15.94 -14.03
N ASP A 115 -5.16 14.92 -13.44
CA ASP A 115 -3.76 14.59 -13.72
C ASP A 115 -3.61 14.19 -15.20
N GLU A 116 -2.41 14.32 -15.73
CA GLU A 116 -2.14 14.21 -17.16
C GLU A 116 -1.21 13.04 -17.45
N LEU A 117 -1.61 12.18 -18.38
CA LEU A 117 -0.73 11.22 -19.03
C LEU A 117 0.01 11.91 -20.17
N ASN A 118 1.34 11.91 -20.09
CA ASN A 118 2.23 12.57 -21.02
C ASN A 118 2.83 11.59 -22.03
N GLY A 119 3.19 12.09 -23.19
CA GLY A 119 3.97 11.35 -24.16
C GLY A 119 4.05 12.02 -25.52
N GLU A 120 4.31 11.21 -26.54
CA GLU A 120 4.41 11.60 -27.93
C GLU A 120 3.52 10.69 -28.79
N ASP A 121 2.86 11.28 -29.78
CA ASP A 121 2.11 10.54 -30.80
C ASP A 121 3.02 9.92 -31.87
N GLU A 122 2.43 9.31 -32.90
CA GLU A 122 3.17 8.63 -33.98
C GLU A 122 4.06 9.58 -34.80
N ASP A 123 3.72 10.86 -34.85
CA ASP A 123 4.48 11.90 -35.56
C ASP A 123 5.58 12.53 -34.66
N GLY A 124 5.71 12.08 -33.41
CA GLY A 124 6.62 12.63 -32.41
C GLY A 124 6.13 13.96 -31.83
N SER A 125 4.85 14.29 -32.00
CA SER A 125 4.26 15.48 -31.41
C SER A 125 3.87 15.20 -29.96
N LYS A 126 4.21 16.11 -29.05
CA LYS A 126 3.84 16.00 -27.64
C LYS A 126 2.33 15.93 -27.47
N ILE A 127 1.90 15.03 -26.60
CA ILE A 127 0.51 14.84 -26.23
C ILE A 127 0.39 14.71 -24.71
N ASP A 128 -0.50 15.52 -24.15
CA ASP A 128 -0.86 15.51 -22.73
C ASP A 128 -2.36 15.23 -22.64
N LEU A 129 -2.73 14.12 -21.99
CA LEU A 129 -4.11 13.65 -21.89
C LEU A 129 -4.54 13.55 -20.44
N ARG A 130 -5.53 14.35 -20.05
CA ARG A 130 -6.16 14.22 -18.73
C ARG A 130 -6.81 12.85 -18.54
N PHE A 131 -6.60 12.23 -17.38
CA PHE A 131 -7.15 10.93 -17.06
C PHE A 131 -8.69 10.88 -17.09
N GLU A 132 -9.39 11.98 -16.79
CA GLU A 132 -10.85 12.09 -16.90
C GLU A 132 -11.40 11.73 -18.30
N ARG A 133 -10.55 11.84 -19.33
CA ARG A 133 -10.88 11.58 -20.73
C ARG A 133 -10.54 10.15 -21.15
N ILE A 134 -9.68 9.45 -20.42
CA ILE A 134 -9.10 8.16 -20.77
C ILE A 134 -10.03 7.04 -20.31
N GLU A 135 -10.46 6.20 -21.25
CA GLU A 135 -11.21 4.97 -20.98
C GLU A 135 -10.27 3.81 -20.65
N SER A 136 -9.18 3.66 -21.40
CA SER A 136 -8.20 2.61 -21.18
C SER A 136 -6.81 2.96 -21.67
N ILE A 137 -5.82 2.30 -21.06
CA ILE A 137 -4.43 2.28 -21.50
C ILE A 137 -4.04 0.81 -21.64
N GLU A 138 -3.65 0.39 -22.84
CA GLU A 138 -3.24 -0.98 -23.14
C GLU A 138 -1.77 -0.98 -23.55
N LYS A 139 -0.92 -1.74 -22.84
CA LYS A 139 0.50 -1.86 -23.16
C LYS A 139 0.65 -2.52 -24.53
N ARG A 140 1.27 -1.80 -25.47
CA ARG A 140 1.53 -2.34 -26.81
C ARG A 140 2.86 -3.08 -26.87
N ASN A 141 3.87 -2.52 -26.22
CA ASN A 141 5.20 -3.09 -26.02
C ASN A 141 5.90 -2.34 -24.86
N ARG A 142 7.18 -2.62 -24.63
CA ARG A 142 7.96 -2.01 -23.54
C ARG A 142 8.10 -0.48 -23.63
N ARG A 143 7.78 0.15 -24.76
CA ARG A 143 8.00 1.57 -25.03
C ARG A 143 6.76 2.36 -25.45
N SER A 144 5.61 1.70 -25.55
CA SER A 144 4.39 2.38 -25.95
C SER A 144 3.12 1.69 -25.46
N ALA A 145 2.06 2.49 -25.39
CA ALA A 145 0.71 2.05 -25.06
C ALA A 145 -0.31 2.61 -26.06
N ILE A 146 -1.41 1.88 -26.25
CA ILE A 146 -2.59 2.37 -26.94
C ILE A 146 -3.50 2.98 -25.88
N VAL A 147 -3.76 4.29 -26.01
CA VAL A 147 -4.65 5.03 -25.12
C VAL A 147 -5.96 5.29 -25.83
N LYS A 148 -7.05 4.75 -25.27
CA LYS A 148 -8.41 4.95 -25.78
C LYS A 148 -9.14 5.95 -24.90
N LEU A 149 -9.72 6.98 -25.51
CA LEU A 149 -10.57 7.95 -24.83
C LEU A 149 -12.02 7.46 -24.77
N PHE A 150 -12.79 7.98 -23.80
CA PHE A 150 -14.24 7.73 -23.72
C PHE A 150 -15.04 8.20 -24.95
N THR A 151 -14.45 9.03 -25.81
CA THR A 151 -15.03 9.43 -27.10
C THR A 151 -14.87 8.35 -28.18
N GLY A 152 -14.10 7.29 -27.92
CA GLY A 152 -13.73 6.25 -28.87
C GLY A 152 -12.45 6.56 -29.65
N LYS A 153 -11.89 7.78 -29.55
CA LYS A 153 -10.61 8.11 -30.19
C LYS A 153 -9.46 7.34 -29.53
N GLN A 154 -8.53 6.85 -30.34
CA GLN A 154 -7.33 6.13 -29.88
C GLN A 154 -6.07 6.88 -30.29
N TYR A 155 -5.03 6.72 -29.48
CA TYR A 155 -3.68 7.21 -29.73
C TYR A 155 -2.69 6.09 -29.42
N LEU A 156 -1.69 5.92 -30.29
CA LEU A 156 -0.47 5.22 -29.91
C LEU A 156 0.44 6.26 -29.27
N ILE A 157 0.78 6.07 -27.99
CA ILE A 157 1.59 7.02 -27.21
C ILE A 157 2.89 6.36 -26.79
N SER A 158 3.99 7.09 -26.90
CA SER A 158 5.34 6.66 -26.51
C SER A 158 6.13 7.83 -25.89
N GLY A 159 7.43 7.65 -25.64
CA GLY A 159 8.34 8.77 -25.33
C GLY A 159 8.29 9.32 -23.90
N SER A 160 7.48 8.75 -23.02
CA SER A 160 7.35 9.15 -21.60
C SER A 160 7.36 7.93 -20.68
N ASN A 161 7.81 8.14 -19.43
CA ASN A 161 7.71 7.18 -18.32
C ASN A 161 6.27 6.71 -18.08
N ASP A 162 5.28 7.52 -18.45
CA ASP A 162 3.87 7.16 -18.28
C ASP A 162 3.46 5.97 -19.18
N VAL A 163 4.22 5.65 -20.22
CA VAL A 163 3.84 4.65 -21.24
C VAL A 163 5.01 3.75 -21.68
N ASN A 164 6.07 3.67 -20.89
CA ASN A 164 7.26 2.87 -21.21
C ASN A 164 7.86 2.16 -19.99
N SER A 165 8.98 1.47 -20.18
CA SER A 165 9.67 0.70 -19.13
C SER A 165 10.31 1.52 -18.00
N GLU A 166 10.29 2.85 -18.09
CA GLU A 166 10.67 3.75 -17.00
C GLU A 166 9.48 4.02 -16.06
N ASN A 167 8.29 3.48 -16.37
CA ASN A 167 7.16 3.54 -15.46
C ASN A 167 7.52 2.89 -14.11
N ARG A 168 7.33 3.64 -13.04
CA ARG A 168 7.65 3.30 -11.65
C ARG A 168 6.70 2.27 -11.05
N GLY A 169 5.62 1.92 -11.75
CA GLY A 169 4.65 0.94 -11.32
C GLY A 169 3.23 1.51 -11.28
N ILE A 170 2.26 0.61 -11.39
CA ILE A 170 0.85 0.93 -11.31
C ILE A 170 0.35 0.40 -9.97
N LEU A 171 -0.01 1.30 -9.07
CA LEU A 171 -0.50 0.97 -7.74
C LEU A 171 -2.01 0.80 -7.77
N ILE A 172 -2.49 -0.30 -7.17
CA ILE A 172 -3.91 -0.60 -7.02
C ILE A 172 -4.22 -0.85 -5.54
N PHE A 173 -5.15 -0.09 -4.99
CA PHE A 173 -5.74 -0.37 -3.68
C PHE A 173 -6.91 -1.34 -3.84
N ASP A 174 -6.59 -2.63 -3.87
CA ASP A 174 -7.55 -3.72 -4.03
C ASP A 174 -7.97 -4.27 -2.67
N LYS A 175 -9.25 -4.15 -2.31
CA LYS A 175 -9.78 -4.60 -1.02
C LYS A 175 -9.50 -6.07 -0.68
N ARG A 176 -9.21 -6.91 -1.69
CA ARG A 176 -8.93 -8.34 -1.53
C ARG A 176 -7.51 -8.60 -1.05
N PHE A 177 -6.57 -7.70 -1.36
CA PHE A 177 -5.14 -7.90 -1.17
C PHE A 177 -4.47 -6.80 -0.34
N GLY A 178 -5.04 -5.59 -0.27
CA GLY A 178 -4.36 -4.41 0.25
C GLY A 178 -3.86 -3.55 -0.90
N GLN A 179 -2.60 -3.14 -0.85
CA GLN A 179 -1.95 -2.44 -1.96
C GLN A 179 -1.22 -3.45 -2.84
N VAL A 180 -1.39 -3.33 -4.15
CA VAL A 180 -0.73 -4.12 -5.17
C VAL A 180 0.01 -3.17 -6.10
N GLU A 181 1.28 -3.44 -6.36
CA GLU A 181 2.10 -2.69 -7.31
C GLU A 181 2.44 -3.57 -8.50
N VAL A 182 1.93 -3.19 -9.66
CA VAL A 182 2.15 -3.91 -10.91
C VAL A 182 3.28 -3.21 -11.67
N ALA A 183 4.39 -3.92 -11.87
CA ALA A 183 5.47 -3.45 -12.73
C ALA A 183 5.00 -3.32 -14.19
N TRP A 184 5.59 -2.39 -14.95
CA TRP A 184 5.26 -2.19 -16.36
C TRP A 184 5.38 -3.48 -17.20
N ASP A 185 6.33 -4.34 -16.86
CA ASP A 185 6.56 -5.60 -17.56
C ASP A 185 5.41 -6.60 -17.42
N GLU A 186 4.69 -6.57 -16.30
CA GLU A 186 3.51 -7.41 -16.02
C GLU A 186 2.19 -6.79 -16.47
N PHE A 187 2.17 -5.47 -16.61
CA PHE A 187 0.98 -4.71 -16.97
C PHE A 187 0.48 -5.05 -18.39
N ILE A 188 -0.81 -5.33 -18.55
CA ILE A 188 -1.44 -5.53 -19.87
C ILE A 188 -2.33 -4.34 -20.22
N GLU A 189 -3.31 -4.04 -19.35
CA GLU A 189 -4.32 -3.03 -19.64
C GLU A 189 -4.91 -2.49 -18.34
N VAL A 190 -5.23 -1.19 -18.31
CA VAL A 190 -6.15 -0.62 -17.31
C VAL A 190 -7.40 -0.12 -18.02
N LYS A 191 -8.57 -0.38 -17.42
CA LYS A 191 -9.85 0.22 -17.82
C LYS A 191 -10.36 1.08 -16.68
N PHE A 192 -10.49 2.37 -16.94
CA PHE A 192 -10.94 3.34 -15.94
C PHE A 192 -12.47 3.45 -15.90
N ASN A 193 -12.98 3.65 -14.69
CA ASN A 193 -14.38 4.00 -14.49
C ASN A 193 -14.57 5.49 -14.79
N LYS A 194 -15.49 5.79 -15.72
CA LYS A 194 -15.82 7.18 -16.08
C LYS A 194 -16.39 7.92 -14.87
N ALA A 195 -15.80 9.07 -14.54
CA ALA A 195 -16.25 9.94 -13.44
C ALA A 195 -16.55 9.13 -12.16
N SER A 196 -15.58 8.32 -11.75
CA SER A 196 -15.75 7.43 -10.61
C SER A 196 -16.14 8.21 -9.36
N THR A 197 -17.20 7.75 -8.70
CA THR A 197 -17.61 8.23 -7.39
C THR A 197 -17.08 7.34 -6.27
N TYR A 198 -16.33 6.28 -6.62
CA TYR A 198 -15.70 5.42 -5.64
C TYR A 198 -14.52 6.14 -5.00
N THR A 199 -14.62 6.41 -3.70
CA THR A 199 -13.59 7.12 -2.92
C THR A 199 -12.75 6.18 -2.06
N GLY A 200 -12.84 4.87 -2.28
CA GLY A 200 -12.20 3.88 -1.42
C GLY A 200 -12.99 3.57 -0.14
N MET A 201 -12.28 3.02 0.85
CA MET A 201 -12.81 2.73 2.17
C MET A 201 -12.99 4.00 3.00
N ALA A 202 -14.12 4.12 3.70
CA ALA A 202 -14.37 5.19 4.65
C ALA A 202 -13.51 5.01 5.91
N TYR A 203 -13.29 6.08 6.68
CA TYR A 203 -12.53 6.02 7.93
C TYR A 203 -13.09 4.95 8.89
N THR A 204 -14.40 4.76 8.95
CA THR A 204 -15.06 3.76 9.80
C THR A 204 -14.86 2.31 9.34
N ASP A 205 -14.46 2.08 8.10
CA ASP A 205 -14.23 0.73 7.56
C ASP A 205 -12.91 0.14 8.06
N PHE A 206 -12.05 0.97 8.66
CA PHE A 206 -10.82 0.55 9.30
C PHE A 206 -11.07 0.31 10.79
N GLU A 207 -11.09 -0.97 11.16
CA GLU A 207 -11.25 -1.41 12.55
C GLU A 207 -10.13 -0.87 13.45
N VAL A 208 -10.42 -0.77 14.75
CA VAL A 208 -9.42 -0.40 15.74
C VAL A 208 -8.29 -1.44 15.72
N PRO A 209 -7.01 -1.05 15.54
CA PRO A 209 -5.92 -2.01 15.42
C PRO A 209 -5.78 -2.92 16.64
N GLU A 210 -5.99 -4.22 16.45
CA GLU A 210 -5.80 -5.24 17.49
C GLU A 210 -4.41 -5.86 17.40
N LYS A 211 -3.86 -6.29 18.54
CA LYS A 211 -2.61 -7.05 18.56
C LYS A 211 -2.75 -8.36 17.78
N LEU A 212 -1.70 -8.75 17.06
CA LEU A 212 -1.63 -10.06 16.41
C LEU A 212 -1.72 -11.17 17.45
N LYS A 213 -2.51 -12.19 17.14
CA LYS A 213 -2.66 -13.41 17.92
C LYS A 213 -2.68 -14.56 16.95
N GLY A 214 -2.24 -15.72 17.40
CA GLY A 214 -2.22 -16.87 16.53
C GLY A 214 -1.55 -18.08 17.15
N LYS A 215 -1.34 -19.08 16.31
CA LYS A 215 -0.64 -20.32 16.61
C LYS A 215 0.56 -20.47 15.68
N VAL A 216 1.76 -20.50 16.26
CA VAL A 216 3.02 -20.73 15.56
C VAL A 216 3.37 -22.21 15.68
N THR A 217 3.52 -22.89 14.56
CA THR A 217 3.90 -24.31 14.49
C THR A 217 5.34 -24.43 14.00
N THR A 218 6.15 -25.17 14.74
CA THR A 218 7.54 -25.48 14.41
C THR A 218 7.71 -26.97 14.13
N ASP A 219 8.94 -27.43 13.89
CA ASP A 219 9.25 -28.86 13.81
C ASP A 219 8.97 -29.63 15.11
N LYS A 220 9.01 -28.95 16.27
CA LYS A 220 9.02 -29.59 17.60
C LYS A 220 7.73 -29.39 18.36
N GLU A 221 7.08 -28.25 18.18
CA GLU A 221 5.96 -27.82 19.01
C GLU A 221 5.06 -26.83 18.27
N ALA A 222 3.89 -26.59 18.85
CA ALA A 222 3.01 -25.50 18.46
C ALA A 222 2.68 -24.64 19.67
N ILE A 223 2.83 -23.33 19.53
CA ILE A 223 2.68 -22.35 20.60
C ILE A 223 1.62 -21.34 20.18
N SER A 224 0.68 -21.05 21.06
CA SER A 224 -0.38 -20.06 20.81
C SER A 224 -0.25 -18.87 21.75
N GLY A 225 -0.48 -17.67 21.24
CA GLY A 225 -0.39 -16.47 22.05
C GLY A 225 -0.50 -15.20 21.23
N ARG A 226 -0.15 -14.08 21.87
CA ARG A 226 0.06 -12.81 21.17
C ARG A 226 1.38 -12.89 20.38
N ILE A 227 1.37 -12.42 19.15
CA ILE A 227 2.48 -12.50 18.22
C ILE A 227 3.12 -11.11 18.05
N VAL A 228 4.44 -11.07 17.93
CA VAL A 228 5.17 -10.01 17.23
C VAL A 228 5.93 -10.69 16.10
N PHE A 229 5.49 -10.42 14.87
CA PHE A 229 6.09 -10.93 13.64
C PHE A 229 7.27 -10.04 13.24
N ASP A 230 8.28 -10.61 12.59
CA ASP A 230 9.58 -10.03 12.24
C ASP A 230 10.28 -9.19 13.36
N LEU A 231 9.82 -9.30 14.60
CA LEU A 231 10.18 -8.45 15.75
C LEU A 231 9.68 -6.99 15.70
N ASP A 232 8.92 -6.56 14.70
CA ASP A 232 8.29 -5.23 14.63
C ASP A 232 6.78 -5.23 14.33
N GLU A 233 6.24 -6.15 13.53
CA GLU A 233 4.79 -6.17 13.29
C GLU A 233 4.03 -6.77 14.47
N THR A 234 3.19 -5.95 15.07
CA THR A 234 2.53 -6.19 16.36
C THR A 234 1.01 -6.16 16.25
N PHE A 235 0.45 -5.52 15.22
CA PHE A 235 -0.97 -5.25 15.05
C PHE A 235 -1.51 -5.79 13.72
N LYS A 236 -2.83 -6.04 13.67
CA LYS A 236 -3.53 -6.38 12.44
C LYS A 236 -3.46 -5.29 11.36
N SER A 237 -3.19 -4.04 11.75
CA SER A 237 -2.99 -2.92 10.81
C SER A 237 -1.62 -2.90 10.16
N ASP A 238 -0.65 -3.63 10.71
CA ASP A 238 0.69 -3.71 10.14
C ASP A 238 0.65 -4.47 8.81
N ILE A 239 1.70 -4.31 8.01
CA ILE A 239 1.74 -4.72 6.61
C ILE A 239 2.73 -5.87 6.43
N LEU A 240 2.26 -6.95 5.83
CA LEU A 240 3.07 -8.03 5.29
C LEU A 240 3.43 -7.71 3.84
N ASN A 241 4.71 -7.69 3.51
CA ASN A 241 5.23 -7.40 2.18
C ASN A 241 5.76 -8.65 1.49
N GLY A 242 5.60 -8.71 0.18
CA GLY A 242 6.20 -9.75 -0.65
C GLY A 242 5.86 -9.59 -2.12
N LYS A 243 6.53 -10.37 -2.96
CA LYS A 243 6.41 -10.31 -4.41
C LYS A 243 5.93 -11.65 -4.97
N MET A 244 5.13 -11.60 -6.04
CA MET A 244 4.73 -12.78 -6.83
C MET A 244 4.58 -12.35 -8.28
N ASP A 245 5.29 -13.01 -9.20
CA ASP A 245 5.27 -12.74 -10.65
C ASP A 245 5.47 -11.26 -10.98
N ASP A 246 6.54 -10.64 -10.49
CA ASP A 246 6.83 -9.22 -10.73
C ASP A 246 5.78 -8.20 -10.23
N ILE A 247 4.84 -8.67 -9.41
CA ILE A 247 3.84 -7.87 -8.70
C ILE A 247 4.19 -7.83 -7.22
N SER A 248 4.32 -6.64 -6.65
CA SER A 248 4.56 -6.44 -5.22
C SER A 248 3.23 -6.30 -4.47
N TYR A 249 3.18 -6.90 -3.28
CA TYR A 249 2.01 -6.91 -2.41
C TYR A 249 2.37 -6.30 -1.07
N SER A 250 1.53 -5.38 -0.59
CA SER A 250 1.54 -4.85 0.77
C SER A 250 0.18 -5.15 1.41
N ILE A 251 0.16 -6.23 2.19
CA ILE A 251 -1.05 -6.89 2.70
C ILE A 251 -1.22 -6.57 4.18
N PRO A 252 -2.30 -5.89 4.61
CA PRO A 252 -2.59 -5.74 6.04
C PRO A 252 -2.74 -7.12 6.71
N PHE A 253 -2.09 -7.34 7.85
CA PHE A 253 -2.23 -8.59 8.61
C PHE A 253 -3.69 -8.91 8.97
N ALA A 254 -4.57 -7.91 9.00
CA ALA A 254 -6.02 -8.08 9.12
C ALA A 254 -6.61 -9.01 8.05
N LEU A 255 -6.01 -9.09 6.86
CA LEU A 255 -6.42 -9.95 5.74
C LEU A 255 -5.74 -11.32 5.76
N VAL A 256 -4.62 -11.47 6.48
CA VAL A 256 -3.84 -12.71 6.52
C VAL A 256 -4.54 -13.72 7.43
N LYS A 257 -4.67 -14.96 6.94
CA LYS A 257 -5.20 -16.09 7.70
C LYS A 257 -4.08 -17.03 8.13
N ARG A 258 -3.15 -17.33 7.21
CA ARG A 258 -2.05 -18.25 7.47
C ARG A 258 -0.82 -17.88 6.65
N ILE A 259 0.34 -18.09 7.23
CA ILE A 259 1.63 -18.06 6.54
C ILE A 259 2.27 -19.44 6.72
N GLU A 260 2.79 -20.03 5.65
CA GLU A 260 3.53 -21.29 5.66
C GLU A 260 4.87 -21.08 4.98
N ARG A 261 5.96 -21.38 5.70
CA ARG A 261 7.30 -21.22 5.16
C ARG A 261 7.58 -22.36 4.17
N ASN A 262 7.80 -22.03 2.91
CA ASN A 262 8.09 -23.04 1.87
C ASN A 262 9.57 -23.41 1.90
N ASN A 263 10.44 -22.41 1.77
CA ASN A 263 11.88 -22.58 1.73
C ASN A 263 12.59 -21.38 2.39
N ARG A 264 13.82 -21.05 1.99
CA ARG A 264 14.58 -19.91 2.54
C ARG A 264 14.25 -18.58 1.88
N HIS A 265 13.52 -18.58 0.77
CA HIS A 265 13.30 -17.40 -0.07
C HIS A 265 11.81 -17.11 -0.27
N ALA A 266 10.91 -17.97 0.21
CA ALA A 266 9.49 -17.85 -0.05
C ALA A 266 8.62 -18.45 1.06
N ALA A 267 7.42 -17.88 1.18
CA ALA A 267 6.33 -18.39 2.01
C ALA A 267 5.00 -18.38 1.25
N THR A 268 4.18 -19.39 1.50
CA THR A 268 2.78 -19.42 1.06
C THR A 268 1.92 -18.62 2.04
N VAL A 269 1.19 -17.63 1.55
CA VAL A 269 0.30 -16.78 2.33
C VAL A 269 -1.15 -17.02 1.92
N GLU A 270 -1.94 -17.54 2.85
CA GLU A 270 -3.39 -17.70 2.70
C GLU A 270 -4.09 -16.47 3.31
N LEU A 271 -4.93 -15.81 2.53
CA LEU A 271 -5.77 -14.71 2.97
C LEU A 271 -7.10 -15.25 3.52
N LYS A 272 -7.77 -14.47 4.37
CA LYS A 272 -9.11 -14.80 4.91
C LYS A 272 -10.17 -14.96 3.83
N SER A 273 -9.94 -14.39 2.64
CA SER A 273 -10.77 -14.57 1.45
C SER A 273 -10.64 -15.98 0.82
N GLY A 274 -9.66 -16.77 1.24
CA GLY A 274 -9.30 -18.07 0.65
C GLY A 274 -8.33 -17.95 -0.53
N LYS A 275 -7.87 -16.74 -0.87
CA LYS A 275 -6.79 -16.55 -1.86
C LYS A 275 -5.45 -17.00 -1.28
N ILE A 276 -4.63 -17.61 -2.12
CA ILE A 276 -3.31 -18.13 -1.77
C ILE A 276 -2.29 -17.44 -2.67
N LEU A 277 -1.23 -16.91 -2.08
CA LEU A 277 -0.12 -16.25 -2.74
C LEU A 277 1.19 -16.94 -2.35
N GLU A 278 2.06 -17.21 -3.31
CA GLU A 278 3.43 -17.63 -3.02
C GLU A 278 4.33 -16.40 -3.09
N LEU A 279 4.65 -15.83 -1.92
CA LEU A 279 5.38 -14.59 -1.81
C LEU A 279 6.87 -14.83 -1.59
N TYR A 280 7.70 -14.04 -2.29
CA TYR A 280 9.16 -14.04 -2.21
C TYR A 280 9.72 -12.60 -2.22
N ASP A 281 11.05 -12.44 -2.25
CA ASP A 281 11.77 -11.15 -2.34
C ASP A 281 11.33 -10.09 -1.32
N SER A 282 11.15 -10.49 -0.06
CA SER A 282 10.87 -9.57 1.05
C SER A 282 11.35 -10.18 2.36
N THR A 283 11.85 -9.32 3.25
CA THR A 283 12.29 -9.68 4.61
C THR A 283 11.18 -10.39 5.39
N ASP A 284 9.92 -10.08 5.11
CA ASP A 284 8.80 -10.69 5.83
C ASP A 284 8.60 -12.17 5.48
N VAL A 285 9.09 -12.65 4.34
CA VAL A 285 8.80 -14.00 3.81
C VAL A 285 10.05 -14.80 3.44
N ASP A 286 11.25 -14.22 3.55
CA ASP A 286 12.53 -14.87 3.26
C ASP A 286 13.40 -15.11 4.52
N GLU A 287 14.62 -15.61 4.33
CA GLU A 287 15.57 -15.95 5.42
C GLU A 287 16.09 -14.75 6.21
N SER A 288 15.86 -13.53 5.73
CA SER A 288 16.17 -12.29 6.44
C SER A 288 15.15 -11.99 7.54
N ASN A 289 14.00 -12.67 7.56
CA ASN A 289 13.02 -12.58 8.63
C ASN A 289 13.68 -12.91 9.98
N GLN A 290 13.58 -11.99 10.93
CA GLN A 290 14.16 -12.04 12.26
C GLN A 290 13.43 -12.97 13.22
N GLY A 291 12.39 -13.67 12.77
CA GLY A 291 11.63 -14.62 13.56
C GLY A 291 10.48 -13.97 14.32
N ILE A 292 9.95 -14.72 15.29
CA ILE A 292 8.67 -14.39 15.94
C ILE A 292 8.80 -14.45 17.45
N LEU A 293 8.20 -13.48 18.13
CA LEU A 293 7.96 -13.54 19.57
C LEU A 293 6.52 -13.97 19.82
N VAL A 294 6.34 -15.08 20.55
CA VAL A 294 5.04 -15.53 21.02
C VAL A 294 4.94 -15.30 22.52
N PHE A 295 3.99 -14.46 22.93
CA PHE A 295 3.72 -14.17 24.33
C PHE A 295 2.55 -15.03 24.80
N GLU A 296 2.87 -16.05 25.58
CA GLU A 296 1.90 -16.78 26.38
C GLU A 296 1.39 -15.91 27.54
N SER A 297 0.42 -16.41 28.30
CA SER A 297 -0.32 -15.70 29.37
C SER A 297 0.55 -15.04 30.46
N ASN A 298 1.85 -15.33 30.53
CA ASN A 298 2.80 -14.84 31.53
C ASN A 298 3.72 -13.69 31.05
N ASN A 299 3.43 -13.07 29.90
CA ASN A 299 4.16 -11.91 29.33
C ASN A 299 5.66 -12.15 29.04
N LYS A 300 6.21 -13.35 29.25
CA LYS A 300 7.56 -13.71 28.82
C LYS A 300 7.47 -14.26 27.39
N PRO A 301 8.14 -13.64 26.40
CA PRO A 301 8.08 -14.14 25.04
C PRO A 301 8.89 -15.44 24.89
N ILE A 302 8.36 -16.35 24.10
CA ILE A 302 9.10 -17.44 23.47
C ILE A 302 9.51 -16.95 22.09
N TYR A 303 10.81 -16.90 21.85
CA TYR A 303 11.36 -16.56 20.54
C TYR A 303 11.46 -17.82 19.67
N GLN A 304 10.97 -17.73 18.45
CA GLN A 304 11.10 -18.76 17.42
C GLN A 304 11.81 -18.15 16.21
N PRO A 305 13.01 -18.63 15.83
CA PRO A 305 13.68 -18.16 14.63
C PRO A 305 12.91 -18.59 13.38
N TRP A 306 12.93 -17.76 12.33
CA TRP A 306 12.18 -18.00 11.09
C TRP A 306 12.40 -19.40 10.50
N ASN A 307 13.64 -19.85 10.47
CA ASN A 307 14.00 -21.16 9.90
C ASN A 307 13.41 -22.37 10.65
N ALA A 308 13.02 -22.22 11.92
CA ALA A 308 12.37 -23.25 12.71
C ALA A 308 10.84 -23.25 12.57
N ILE A 309 10.28 -22.17 12.04
CA ILE A 309 8.84 -22.03 11.82
C ILE A 309 8.44 -22.78 10.55
N ARG A 310 7.35 -23.55 10.66
CA ARG A 310 6.67 -24.21 9.54
C ARG A 310 5.46 -23.38 9.10
N SER A 311 4.61 -23.01 10.04
CA SER A 311 3.40 -22.24 9.75
C SER A 311 2.95 -21.38 10.91
N ILE A 312 2.15 -20.37 10.58
CA ILE A 312 1.53 -19.43 11.52
C ILE A 312 0.08 -19.27 11.11
N GLU A 313 -0.85 -19.50 12.02
CA GLU A 313 -2.29 -19.28 11.83
C GLU A 313 -2.72 -18.09 12.69
N PHE A 314 -3.42 -17.10 12.10
CA PHE A 314 -3.83 -15.84 12.72
C PHE A 314 -5.34 -15.74 12.98
#